data_AF-A0A3B0CAX7-F1
#
_entry.id   AF-A0A3B0CAX7-F1
#
_cell.length_a   1.000
_cell.length_b   1.000
_cell.length_c   1.000
_cell.angle_alpha   90.00
_cell.angle_beta   90.00
_cell.angle_gamma   90.00
#
_symmetry.space_group_name_H-M   'P 1'
#
loop_
_entity.id
_entity.type
_entity.pdbx_description
1 polymer ?
#
loop_
_entity_poly.entity_id
_entity_poly.type
_entity_poly.pdbx_seq_one_letter_code
_entity_poly.pdbx_strand_id
1 'polypeptide(L)'
;MVGALIAITMNAEPKNSFARFHTKQAFGLHLCFLGFALFLSVWFNPYAWYGLYIFYLALWFYGFLGALKGEEKTIPVLGLYFQKWFTFIP
;
A
#
# COMPACT_ATOMS: atom_id res chain seq x y z
N MET A 1 -6.78 3.97 -1.26
CA MET A 1 -7.60 2.97 -0.54
C MET A 1 -8.74 2.43 -1.39
N VAL A 2 -9.66 3.27 -1.87
CA VAL A 2 -10.82 2.83 -2.69
C VAL A 2 -10.40 1.94 -3.87
N GLY A 3 -9.40 2.35 -4.64
CA GLY A 3 -8.88 1.53 -5.74
C GLY A 3 -8.35 0.15 -5.30
N ALA A 4 -7.76 0.03 -4.11
CA ALA A 4 -7.33 -1.25 -3.57
C ALA A 4 -8.53 -2.13 -3.20
N LEU A 5 -9.61 -1.56 -2.64
CA LEU A 5 -10.84 -2.30 -2.35
C LEU A 5 -11.51 -2.81 -3.63
N ILE A 6 -11.54 -1.98 -4.67
CA ILE A 6 -12.03 -2.38 -6.01
C ILE A 6 -11.14 -3.49 -6.58
N ALA A 7 -9.81 -3.38 -6.47
CA ALA A 7 -8.91 -4.42 -6.95
C ALA A 7 -9.09 -5.76 -6.22
N ILE A 8 -9.38 -5.73 -4.91
CA ILE A 8 -9.73 -6.93 -4.13
C ILE A 8 -10.97 -7.61 -4.71
N THR A 9 -12.03 -6.85 -5.01
CA THR A 9 -13.26 -7.42 -5.56
C THR A 9 -13.10 -7.88 -7.00
N MET A 10 -12.37 -7.13 -7.83
CA MET A 10 -12.05 -7.52 -9.21
C MET A 10 -11.19 -8.78 -9.29
N ASN A 11 -10.35 -9.06 -8.28
CA ASN A 11 -9.51 -10.25 -8.22
C ASN A 11 -10.16 -11.44 -7.51
N ALA A 12 -11.46 -11.36 -7.16
CA ALA A 12 -12.15 -12.45 -6.48
C ALA A 12 -12.25 -13.70 -7.35
N GLU A 13 -12.65 -13.53 -8.62
CA GLU A 13 -12.68 -14.58 -9.63
C GLU A 13 -12.74 -13.95 -11.06
N PRO A 14 -11.83 -14.30 -11.98
CA PRO A 14 -10.67 -15.18 -11.83
C PRO A 14 -9.55 -14.54 -11.01
N LYS A 15 -8.81 -15.37 -10.27
CA LYS A 15 -7.67 -14.91 -9.45
C LYS A 15 -6.44 -14.67 -10.30
N ASN A 16 -5.77 -13.55 -10.05
CA ASN A 16 -4.50 -13.19 -10.65
C ASN A 16 -3.46 -12.90 -9.55
N SER A 17 -2.32 -13.61 -9.59
CA SER A 17 -1.26 -13.49 -8.57
C SER A 17 -0.61 -12.11 -8.55
N PHE A 18 -0.42 -11.52 -9.73
CA PHE A 18 0.16 -10.20 -9.91
C PHE A 18 -0.76 -9.10 -9.36
N ALA A 19 -2.05 -9.17 -9.69
CA ALA A 19 -3.06 -8.28 -9.13
C ALA A 19 -3.13 -8.43 -7.60
N ARG A 20 -3.14 -9.66 -7.09
CA ARG A 20 -3.08 -9.94 -5.64
C ARG A 20 -1.86 -9.33 -4.98
N PHE A 21 -0.67 -9.50 -5.58
CA PHE A 21 0.59 -8.98 -5.06
C PHE A 21 0.52 -7.46 -4.89
N HIS A 22 0.19 -6.72 -5.95
CA HIS A 22 0.14 -5.25 -5.92
C HIS A 22 -1.03 -4.72 -5.08
N THR A 23 -2.15 -5.42 -5.04
CA THR A 23 -3.29 -5.07 -4.17
C THR A 23 -2.91 -5.13 -2.71
N LYS A 24 -2.18 -6.17 -2.28
CA LYS A 24 -1.66 -6.29 -0.90
C LYS A 24 -0.67 -5.17 -0.55
N GLN A 25 0.22 -4.83 -1.49
CA GLN A 25 1.16 -3.72 -1.31
C GLN A 25 0.43 -2.38 -1.16
N ALA A 26 -0.51 -2.07 -2.05
CA ALA A 26 -1.25 -0.81 -2.05
C ALA A 26 -2.18 -0.69 -0.83
N PHE A 27 -2.91 -1.76 -0.51
CA PHE A 27 -3.79 -1.81 0.66
C PHE A 27 -2.99 -1.55 1.95
N GLY A 28 -1.87 -2.26 2.14
CA GLY A 28 -0.99 -2.08 3.28
C GLY A 28 -0.44 -0.66 3.41
N LEU A 29 0.05 -0.10 2.31
CA LEU A 29 0.61 1.24 2.31
C LEU A 29 -0.45 2.31 2.67
N HIS A 30 -1.66 2.21 2.11
CA HIS A 30 -2.75 3.11 2.45
C HIS A 30 -3.19 2.95 3.91
N LEU A 31 -3.25 1.71 4.42
CA LEU A 31 -3.63 1.45 5.80
C LEU A 31 -2.61 2.03 6.78
N CYS A 32 -1.31 1.85 6.51
CA CYS A 32 -0.23 2.47 7.28
C CYS A 32 -0.33 4.00 7.26
N PHE A 33 -0.55 4.61 6.10
CA PHE A 33 -0.71 6.06 6.00
C PHE A 33 -1.87 6.56 6.86
N LEU A 34 -3.03 5.91 6.79
CA LEU A 34 -4.18 6.27 7.61
C LEU A 34 -3.90 6.11 9.11
N GLY A 35 -3.25 5.01 9.51
CA GLY A 35 -2.86 4.78 10.91
C GLY A 35 -1.92 5.87 11.45
N PHE A 36 -0.88 6.21 10.70
CA PHE A 36 0.04 7.29 11.09
C PHE A 36 -0.61 8.68 11.01
N ALA A 37 -1.47 8.94 10.02
CA ALA A 37 -2.19 10.21 9.91
C ALA A 37 -3.13 10.43 11.11
N LEU A 38 -3.85 9.38 11.54
CA LEU A 38 -4.66 9.42 12.77
C LEU A 38 -3.80 9.61 14.01
N PHE A 39 -2.63 8.98 14.07
CA PHE A 39 -1.70 9.21 15.18
C PHE A 39 -1.18 10.65 15.19
N LEU A 40 -0.80 11.23 14.05
CA LEU A 40 -0.24 12.59 13.97
C LEU A 40 -1.28 13.70 14.16
N SER A 41 -2.56 13.43 13.90
CA SER A 41 -3.62 14.43 14.00
C SER A 41 -3.78 15.02 15.40
N VAL A 42 -3.34 14.30 16.45
CA VAL A 42 -3.41 14.78 17.83
C VAL A 42 -2.17 15.58 18.28
N TRP A 43 -1.08 15.58 17.51
CA TRP A 43 0.20 16.22 17.88
C TRP A 43 0.47 17.55 17.17
N PHE A 44 -0.34 17.91 16.17
CA PHE A 44 -0.33 19.20 15.46
C PHE A 44 1.04 19.67 14.94
N ASN A 45 1.99 18.77 14.67
CA ASN A 45 3.32 19.11 14.15
C ASN A 45 3.32 19.08 12.60
N PRO A 46 3.48 20.23 11.91
CA PRO A 46 3.45 20.28 10.44
C PRO A 46 4.62 19.55 9.78
N TYR A 47 5.79 19.50 10.42
CA TYR A 47 6.96 18.79 9.88
C TYR A 47 6.76 17.28 9.85
N ALA A 48 6.05 16.74 10.84
CA ALA A 48 5.69 15.32 10.86
C ALA A 48 4.75 14.95 9.69
N TRP A 49 3.83 15.85 9.34
CA TRP A 49 2.96 15.67 8.17
C TRP A 49 3.73 15.65 6.86
N TYR A 50 4.67 16.60 6.67
CA TYR A 50 5.54 16.58 5.48
C TYR A 50 6.33 15.28 5.37
N GLY A 51 6.91 14.82 6.49
CA GLY A 51 7.61 13.54 6.54
C GLY A 51 6.73 12.35 6.14
N LEU A 52 5.50 12.27 6.70
CA LEU A 52 4.55 11.20 6.38
C LEU A 52 4.15 11.21 4.89
N TYR A 53 3.84 12.37 4.32
CA TYR A 53 3.47 12.48 2.91
C TYR A 53 4.62 12.13 1.97
N ILE A 54 5.84 12.63 2.24
CA ILE A 54 7.02 12.32 1.42
C ILE A 54 7.32 10.82 1.47
N PHE A 55 7.33 10.23 2.67
CA PHE A 55 7.55 8.79 2.84
C PHE A 55 6.50 7.97 2.10
N TYR A 56 5.23 8.30 2.28
CA TYR A 56 4.12 7.62 1.62
C TYR A 56 4.19 7.72 0.09
N LEU A 57 4.39 8.92 -0.45
CA LEU A 57 4.45 9.14 -1.90
C LEU A 57 5.64 8.42 -2.52
N ALA A 58 6.82 8.44 -1.88
CA ALA A 58 7.99 7.74 -2.37
C ALA A 58 7.74 6.22 -2.48
N LEU A 59 7.17 5.61 -1.43
CA LEU A 59 6.83 4.18 -1.44
C LEU A 59 5.71 3.85 -2.42
N TRP A 60 4.72 4.73 -2.55
CA TRP A 60 3.62 4.57 -3.49
C TRP A 60 4.13 4.57 -4.93
N PHE A 61 4.97 5.55 -5.30
CA PHE A 61 5.59 5.62 -6.63
C PHE A 61 6.46 4.39 -6.91
N TYR A 62 7.26 3.94 -5.94
CA TYR A 62 8.07 2.74 -6.09
C TYR A 62 7.23 1.50 -6.43
N GLY A 63 6.17 1.25 -5.64
CA GLY A 63 5.27 0.12 -5.86
C GLY A 63 4.48 0.23 -7.17
N PHE A 64 4.05 1.44 -7.53
CA PHE A 64 3.33 1.72 -8.77
C PHE A 64 4.20 1.51 -10.01
N LEU A 65 5.45 1.98 -9.98
CA LEU A 65 6.41 1.75 -11.07
C LEU A 65 6.71 0.26 -11.26
N GLY A 66 6.79 -0.52 -10.18
CA GLY A 66 6.91 -1.98 -10.27
C GLY A 66 5.71 -2.60 -11.00
N ALA A 67 4.49 -2.16 -10.67
CA ALA A 67 3.28 -2.62 -11.32
C ALA A 67 3.26 -2.28 -12.83
N LEU A 68 3.64 -1.05 -13.19
CA LEU A 68 3.73 -0.63 -14.59
C LEU A 68 4.75 -1.43 -15.41
N LYS A 69 5.81 -1.93 -14.76
CA LYS A 69 6.84 -2.76 -15.38
C LYS A 69 6.47 -4.24 -15.43
N GLY A 70 5.35 -4.65 -14.83
CA GLY A 70 4.99 -6.06 -14.70
C GLY A 70 5.88 -6.83 -13.70
N GLU A 71 6.51 -6.13 -12.76
CA GLU A 71 7.44 -6.72 -11.79
C GLU A 71 6.80 -6.81 -10.40
N GLU A 72 6.82 -8.00 -9.80
CA GLU A 72 6.41 -8.23 -8.41
C GLU A 72 7.51 -7.81 -7.41
N LYS A 73 7.91 -6.53 -7.46
CA LYS A 73 8.86 -5.95 -6.50
C LYS A 73 8.13 -5.44 -5.26
N THR A 74 8.55 -5.92 -4.10
CA THR A 74 7.98 -5.48 -2.82
C THR A 74 8.38 -4.03 -2.55
N ILE A 75 7.44 -3.24 -2.02
CA ILE A 75 7.76 -1.90 -1.52
C ILE A 75 8.82 -2.06 -0.42
N PRO A 76 9.91 -1.26 -0.42
CA PRO A 76 10.98 -1.41 0.55
C PRO A 76 10.46 -1.18 1.98
N VAL A 77 11.17 -1.76 2.96
CA VAL A 77 10.87 -1.71 4.40
C VAL A 77 9.62 -2.48 4.81
N LEU A 78 8.46 -2.19 4.23
CA LEU A 78 7.16 -2.68 4.70
C LEU A 78 6.53 -3.75 3.81
N GLY A 79 6.90 -3.81 2.52
CA GLY A 79 6.19 -4.61 1.54
C GLY A 79 6.24 -6.11 1.78
N LEU A 80 7.31 -6.64 2.39
CA LEU A 80 7.39 -8.05 2.78
C LEU A 80 6.38 -8.39 3.88
N TYR A 81 6.14 -7.47 4.81
CA TYR A 81 5.15 -7.65 5.88
C TYR A 81 3.73 -7.61 5.33
N PHE A 82 3.44 -6.71 4.38
CA PHE A 82 2.14 -6.66 3.71
C PHE A 82 1.80 -7.97 3.00
N GLN A 83 2.80 -8.63 2.40
CA GLN A 83 2.62 -9.96 1.82
C GLN A 83 2.30 -11.04 2.87
N LYS A 84 2.82 -10.92 4.09
CA LYS A 84 2.57 -11.88 5.17
C LYS A 84 1.25 -11.61 5.92
N TRP A 85 0.86 -10.35 6.12
CA TRP A 85 -0.30 -9.99 6.93
C TRP A 85 -1.63 -10.09 6.19
N PHE A 86 -1.68 -9.65 4.92
CA PHE A 86 -2.95 -9.57 4.19
C PHE A 86 -3.26 -10.87 3.43
N THR A 87 -3.20 -12.01 4.10
CA THR A 87 -3.47 -13.33 3.50
C THR A 87 -4.90 -13.49 3.00
N PHE A 88 -5.84 -12.74 3.58
CA PHE A 88 -7.26 -12.72 3.19
C PHE A 88 -7.52 -12.07 1.82
N ILE A 89 -6.56 -11.30 1.26
CA ILE A 89 -6.72 -10.74 -0.08
C ILE A 89 -6.57 -11.89 -1.10
N PRO A 90 -7.62 -12.14 -1.91
CA PRO A 90 -7.71 -13.30 -2.79
C PRO A 90 -6.73 -13.25 -3.96
#